data_AF-A0A2D4LS79-F1
#
_entry.id   AF-A0A2D4LS79-F1
#
_cell.length_a   1.000
_cell.length_b   1.000
_cell.length_c   1.000
_cell.angle_alpha   90.00
_cell.angle_beta   90.00
_cell.angle_gamma   90.00
#
_symmetry.space_group_name_H-M   'P 1'
#
loop_
_entity.id
_entity.type
_entity.pdbx_description
1 polymer ?
#
loop_
_entity_poly.entity_id
_entity_poly.type
_entity_poly.pdbx_seq_one_letter_code
_entity_poly.pdbx_strand_id
1 'polypeptide(L)'
;LIAAAEFSADATFHSVKFSARAIASHTAARRLLWLRHWQADVKHKWRLASAPIASDKLFGAALEPLLIETKNKKKILPSPLRRTDTRPFQSPQPFRRNSFRPYSQPSFPSR
;
A
#
# COMPACT_ATOMS: atom_id res chain seq x y z
N LEU A 1 -44.32 4.97 -16.44
CA LEU A 1 -42.99 5.11 -17.10
C LEU A 1 -42.00 5.92 -16.25
N ILE A 2 -42.42 7.01 -15.61
CA ILE A 2 -41.56 7.87 -14.77
C ILE A 2 -40.89 7.10 -13.62
N ALA A 3 -41.64 6.37 -12.80
CA ALA A 3 -41.09 5.62 -11.65
C ALA A 3 -40.05 4.55 -12.04
N ALA A 4 -40.24 3.88 -13.19
CA ALA A 4 -39.28 2.90 -13.69
C ALA A 4 -37.97 3.56 -14.15
N ALA A 5 -38.07 4.74 -14.78
CA ALA A 5 -36.91 5.53 -15.19
C ALA A 5 -36.12 6.04 -13.97
N GLU A 6 -36.81 6.56 -12.95
CA GLU A 6 -36.20 7.01 -11.69
C GLU A 6 -35.45 5.87 -10.99
N PHE A 7 -36.10 4.72 -10.82
CA PHE A 7 -35.46 3.55 -10.23
C PHE A 7 -34.20 3.12 -11.00
N SER A 8 -34.26 3.13 -12.34
CA SER A 8 -33.09 2.79 -13.17
C SER A 8 -31.95 3.81 -13.04
N ALA A 9 -32.28 5.10 -12.88
CA ALA A 9 -31.29 6.15 -12.63
C ALA A 9 -30.62 5.98 -11.26
N ASP A 10 -31.38 5.65 -10.22
CA ASP A 10 -30.83 5.38 -8.88
C ASP A 10 -29.95 4.13 -8.89
N ALA A 11 -30.41 3.04 -9.49
CA ALA A 11 -29.66 1.80 -9.60
C ALA A 11 -28.32 2.00 -10.32
N THR A 12 -28.32 2.76 -11.43
CA THR A 12 -27.08 3.07 -12.16
C THR A 12 -26.16 3.98 -11.37
N PHE A 13 -26.68 5.01 -10.68
CA PHE A 13 -25.90 5.86 -9.79
C PHE A 13 -25.21 5.06 -8.67
N HIS A 14 -25.95 4.16 -8.01
CA HIS A 14 -25.38 3.30 -6.96
C HIS A 14 -24.33 2.33 -7.50
N SER A 15 -24.58 1.72 -8.66
CA SER A 15 -23.63 0.83 -9.33
C SER A 15 -22.32 1.55 -9.68
N VAL A 16 -22.40 2.75 -10.27
CA VAL A 16 -21.23 3.57 -10.62
C VAL A 16 -20.48 4.00 -9.36
N LYS A 17 -21.19 4.46 -8.32
CA LYS A 17 -20.59 4.86 -7.04
C LYS A 17 -19.83 3.71 -6.37
N PHE A 18 -20.41 2.51 -6.37
CA PHE A 18 -19.74 1.33 -5.85
C PHE A 18 -18.50 0.96 -6.68
N SER A 19 -18.64 0.95 -7.99
CA SER A 19 -17.54 0.66 -8.93
C SER A 19 -16.38 1.65 -8.75
N ALA A 20 -16.66 2.94 -8.63
CA ALA A 20 -15.66 3.97 -8.37
C ALA A 20 -14.90 3.73 -7.06
N ARG A 21 -15.61 3.35 -5.99
CA ARG A 21 -14.98 2.98 -4.70
C ARG A 21 -14.10 1.74 -4.82
N ALA A 22 -14.57 0.71 -5.52
CA ALA A 22 -13.79 -0.51 -5.75
C ALA A 22 -12.49 -0.20 -6.51
N ILE A 23 -12.54 0.64 -7.56
CA ILE A 23 -11.37 1.10 -8.30
C ILE A 23 -10.42 1.88 -7.39
N ALA A 24 -10.94 2.76 -6.53
CA ALA A 24 -10.13 3.51 -5.59
C ALA A 24 -9.40 2.58 -4.59
N SER A 25 -10.10 1.61 -4.01
CA SER A 25 -9.51 0.61 -3.10
C SER A 25 -8.46 -0.26 -3.80
N HIS A 26 -8.73 -0.73 -5.02
CA HIS A 26 -7.78 -1.50 -5.80
C HIS A 26 -6.51 -0.69 -6.11
N THR A 27 -6.66 0.58 -6.49
CA THR A 27 -5.54 1.49 -6.76
C THR A 27 -4.71 1.73 -5.50
N ALA A 28 -5.35 1.97 -4.35
CA ALA A 28 -4.67 2.15 -3.07
C ALA A 28 -3.87 0.90 -2.68
N ALA A 29 -4.45 -0.30 -2.80
CA ALA A 29 -3.75 -1.55 -2.54
C ALA A 29 -2.53 -1.73 -3.46
N ARG A 30 -2.69 -1.47 -4.77
CA ARG A 30 -1.60 -1.55 -5.74
C ARG A 30 -0.48 -0.56 -5.42
N ARG A 31 -0.81 0.68 -5.03
CA ARG A 31 0.17 1.67 -4.59
C ARG A 31 0.97 1.18 -3.39
N LEU A 32 0.30 0.69 -2.34
CA LEU A 32 0.96 0.16 -1.15
C LEU A 32 1.89 -1.01 -1.46
N LEU A 33 1.47 -1.91 -2.35
CA LEU A 33 2.29 -3.05 -2.80
C LEU A 33 3.59 -2.57 -3.48
N TRP A 34 3.48 -1.60 -4.39
CA TRP A 34 4.65 -1.02 -5.07
C TRP A 34 5.56 -0.25 -4.11
N LEU A 35 5.00 0.52 -3.18
CA LEU A 35 5.76 1.29 -2.19
C LEU A 35 6.44 0.42 -1.12
N ARG A 36 5.98 -0.82 -0.90
CA ARG A 36 6.51 -1.75 0.11
C ARG A 36 8.02 -1.95 -0.04
N HIS A 37 8.46 -2.23 -1.27
CA HIS A 37 9.86 -2.53 -1.57
C HIS A 37 10.67 -1.31 -2.02
N TRP A 38 10.01 -0.17 -2.27
CA TRP A 38 10.69 1.02 -2.73
C TRP A 38 11.48 1.68 -1.59
N GLN A 39 12.78 1.90 -1.75
CA GLN A 39 13.61 2.59 -0.76
C GLN A 39 13.35 4.11 -0.80
N ALA A 40 12.47 4.61 0.07
CA ALA A 40 12.12 6.03 0.17
C ALA A 40 11.68 6.36 1.60
N ASP A 41 11.76 7.64 1.97
CA ASP A 41 11.23 8.12 3.24
C ASP A 41 9.72 7.80 3.40
N VAL A 42 9.34 7.37 4.59
CA VAL A 42 7.97 6.94 4.93
C VAL A 42 6.96 8.06 4.70
N LYS A 43 7.32 9.31 5.01
CA LYS A 43 6.46 10.49 4.75
C LYS A 43 6.15 10.63 3.26
N HIS A 44 7.16 10.45 2.41
CA HIS A 44 7.02 10.52 0.96
C HIS A 44 6.19 9.36 0.40
N LYS A 45 6.37 8.13 0.92
CA LYS A 45 5.54 6.98 0.57
C LYS A 45 4.06 7.20 0.91
N TRP A 46 3.75 7.72 2.10
CA TRP A 46 2.37 7.99 2.48
C TRP A 46 1.71 9.02 1.57
N ARG A 47 2.42 10.10 1.23
CA ARG A 47 1.93 11.10 0.27
C ARG A 47 1.62 10.50 -1.10
N LEU A 48 2.44 9.55 -1.57
CA LEU A 48 2.21 8.84 -2.84
C LEU A 48 1.03 7.87 -2.76
N ALA A 49 0.87 7.15 -1.64
CA ALA A 49 -0.23 6.22 -1.44
C ALA A 49 -1.60 6.94 -1.46
N SER A 50 -1.68 8.09 -0.77
CA SER A 50 -2.91 8.87 -0.59
C SER A 50 -3.18 9.89 -1.69
N ALA A 51 -2.34 9.97 -2.73
CA ALA A 51 -2.51 10.96 -3.79
C ALA A 51 -3.86 10.79 -4.52
N PRO A 52 -4.49 11.87 -5.03
CA PRO A 52 -5.67 11.73 -5.88
C PRO A 52 -5.39 10.82 -7.09
N ILE A 53 -6.43 10.12 -7.57
CA ILE A 53 -6.34 9.31 -8.78
C ILE A 53 -6.55 10.26 -9.95
N ALA A 54 -5.47 10.64 -10.62
CA ALA A 54 -5.48 11.70 -11.63
C ALA A 54 -5.07 11.25 -13.03
N SER A 55 -4.66 9.99 -13.24
CA SER A 55 -4.29 9.49 -14.58
C SER A 55 -4.24 7.97 -14.68
N ASP A 56 -3.93 7.49 -15.89
CA ASP A 56 -3.51 6.13 -16.26
C ASP A 56 -2.33 5.56 -15.44
N LYS A 57 -1.48 6.43 -14.87
CA LYS A 57 -0.28 6.05 -14.13
C LYS A 57 -0.60 5.88 -12.65
N LEU A 58 0.01 4.85 -12.05
CA LEU A 58 -0.24 4.48 -10.66
C LEU A 58 -0.05 5.65 -9.66
N PHE A 59 0.98 6.48 -9.85
CA PHE A 59 1.26 7.65 -9.00
C PHE A 59 1.12 8.99 -9.73
N GLY A 60 1.22 9.00 -11.06
CA GLY A 60 1.00 10.19 -11.90
C GLY A 60 1.83 11.41 -11.50
N ALA A 61 1.23 12.59 -11.63
CA ALA A 61 1.85 13.88 -11.34
C ALA A 61 2.28 14.06 -9.86
N ALA A 62 1.73 13.28 -8.93
CA ALA A 62 2.12 13.33 -7.52
C ALA A 62 3.55 12.80 -7.28
N LEU A 63 4.09 12.03 -8.23
CA LEU A 63 5.43 11.47 -8.13
C LEU A 63 6.52 12.44 -8.60
N GLU A 64 6.30 13.16 -9.69
CA GLU A 64 7.28 14.08 -10.28
C GLU A 64 7.94 15.06 -9.28
N PRO A 65 7.22 15.75 -8.38
CA PRO A 65 7.85 16.69 -7.45
C PRO A 65 8.68 16.02 -6.36
N LEU A 66 8.56 14.71 -6.17
CA LEU A 66 9.32 13.96 -5.18
C LEU A 66 10.57 13.30 -5.76
N LEU A 67 10.71 13.28 -7.08
CA LEU A 67 11.86 12.72 -7.76
C LEU A 67 13.00 13.73 -7.78
N ILE A 68 14.15 13.34 -7.22
CA ILE A 68 15.40 14.09 -7.34
C ILE A 68 16.21 13.49 -8.47
N GLU A 69 16.69 14.34 -9.37
CA GLU A 69 17.62 13.94 -10.41
C GLU A 69 19.04 13.80 -9.81
N THR A 70 19.55 12.58 -9.84
CA THR A 70 20.93 12.30 -9.41
C THR A 70 21.93 12.78 -10.45
N LYS A 71 23.20 12.95 -10.05
CA LYS A 71 24.33 13.22 -10.98
C LYS A 71 24.39 12.23 -12.17
N ASN A 72 23.81 11.04 -12.01
CA ASN A 72 23.73 10.01 -13.03
C ASN A 72 22.48 10.13 -13.93
N LYS A 73 21.79 11.29 -13.91
CA LYS A 73 20.53 11.56 -14.63
C LYS A 73 19.38 10.60 -14.32
N LYS A 74 19.46 9.88 -13.18
CA LYS A 74 18.40 8.98 -12.71
C LYS A 74 17.50 9.73 -11.74
N LYS A 75 16.19 9.69 -11.98
CA LYS A 75 15.16 10.21 -11.07
C LYS A 75 14.93 9.20 -9.93
N ILE A 76 15.32 9.55 -8.71
CA ILE A 76 15.11 8.71 -7.52
C ILE A 76 14.39 9.48 -6.42
N LEU A 77 13.60 8.77 -5.62
CA LEU A 77 13.09 9.33 -4.37
C LEU A 77 14.25 9.49 -3.37
N PRO A 78 14.34 10.61 -2.63
CA PRO A 78 15.28 10.73 -1.52
C PRO A 78 15.00 9.65 -0.47
N SER A 79 16.00 8.79 -0.24
CA SER A 79 16.01 7.84 0.86
C SER A 79 16.84 8.41 2.01
N PRO A 80 16.34 8.40 3.26
CA PRO A 80 17.09 8.86 4.42
C PRO A 80 18.23 7.88 4.79
N LEU A 81 18.18 6.65 4.27
CA LEU A 81 19.25 5.67 4.43
C LEU A 81 20.24 5.79 3.28
N ARG A 82 21.35 6.49 3.53
CA ARG A 82 22.58 6.23 2.79
C ARG A 82 22.89 4.73 2.88
N ARG A 83 23.07 4.11 1.72
CA ARG A 83 23.87 2.88 1.47
C ARG A 83 23.88 1.84 2.59
N THR A 84 23.19 0.74 2.37
CA THR A 84 23.74 -0.59 2.66
C THR A 84 23.59 -1.42 1.39
N ASP A 85 24.45 -1.16 0.40
CA ASP A 85 24.87 -2.20 -0.53
C ASP A 85 25.53 -3.30 0.31
N THR A 86 25.15 -4.57 0.10
CA THR A 86 25.56 -5.82 0.80
C THR A 86 24.57 -6.41 1.82
N ARG A 87 23.35 -6.78 1.38
CA ARG A 87 22.74 -8.03 1.90
C ARG A 87 22.00 -8.76 0.77
N PRO A 88 22.24 -10.08 0.56
CA PRO A 88 21.42 -10.86 -0.35
C PRO A 88 20.01 -10.96 0.23
N PHE A 89 19.05 -10.48 -0.55
CA PHE A 89 17.65 -10.90 -0.58
C PHE A 89 17.14 -11.66 0.67
N GLN A 90 16.89 -10.96 1.77
CA GLN A 90 16.06 -11.54 2.83
C GLN A 90 14.59 -11.29 2.46
N SER A 91 13.97 -12.35 1.94
CA SER A 91 12.53 -12.48 1.79
C SER A 91 11.81 -12.01 3.06
N PRO A 92 10.71 -11.23 2.96
CA PRO A 92 9.88 -10.97 4.12
C PRO A 92 9.12 -12.24 4.47
N GLN A 93 9.64 -13.04 5.42
CA GLN A 93 8.94 -14.18 6.01
C GLN A 93 7.65 -13.70 6.68
N PRO A 94 6.45 -14.06 6.19
CA PRO A 94 5.21 -13.49 6.71
C PRO A 94 4.57 -14.32 7.83
N PHE A 95 5.24 -15.32 8.42
CA PHE A 95 4.65 -16.14 9.49
C PHE A 95 5.70 -16.72 10.45
N ARG A 96 6.21 -15.91 11.37
CA ARG A 96 6.87 -16.41 12.60
C ARG A 96 6.28 -15.72 13.83
N ARG A 97 4.95 -15.64 13.91
CA ARG A 97 4.25 -15.38 15.18
C ARG A 97 3.96 -16.72 15.85
N ASN A 98 5.02 -17.41 16.27
CA ASN A 98 4.88 -18.54 17.19
C ASN A 98 4.76 -17.97 18.61
N SER A 99 3.56 -17.49 18.95
CA SER A 99 3.21 -17.11 20.33
C SER A 99 2.33 -18.15 21.01
N PHE A 100 2.48 -19.43 20.66
CA PHE A 100 2.06 -20.53 21.51
C PHE A 100 3.23 -20.86 22.44
N ARG A 101 3.25 -20.21 23.61
CA ARG A 101 3.97 -20.77 24.75
C ARG A 101 3.15 -21.98 25.23
N PRO A 102 3.69 -23.21 25.29
CA PRO A 102 3.03 -24.23 26.08
C PRO A 102 3.01 -23.75 27.53
N TYR A 103 1.83 -23.79 28.15
CA TYR A 103 1.66 -23.50 29.57
C TYR A 103 2.71 -24.29 30.38
N SER A 104 3.43 -23.60 31.25
CA SER A 104 4.26 -24.23 32.28
C SER A 104 3.37 -25.12 33.16
N GLN A 105 3.61 -26.43 33.16
CA GLN A 105 2.98 -27.35 34.11
C GLN A 105 3.35 -26.96 35.55
N PRO A 106 2.38 -26.87 36.48
CA PRO A 106 2.69 -26.84 37.90
C PRO A 106 3.05 -28.26 38.36
N SER A 107 4.29 -28.43 38.82
CA SER A 107 4.74 -29.59 39.57
C SER A 107 4.06 -29.60 40.94
N PHE A 108 3.19 -30.59 41.20
CA PHE A 108 2.69 -30.85 42.55
C PHE A 108 3.72 -31.64 43.36
N PRO A 109 3.95 -31.32 44.65
CA PRO A 109 4.73 -32.18 45.52
C PRO A 109 3.86 -33.36 45.99
N SER A 110 4.39 -34.57 45.85
CA SER A 110 3.82 -35.77 46.46
C SER A 110 3.95 -35.68 47.98
N ARG A 111 2.86 -35.97 48.69
CA ARG A 111 2.86 -36.26 50.12
C ARG A 111 2.16 -37.58 50.36
#